data_AF-A0A429SHL4-F1
#
_entry.id   AF-A0A429SHL4-F1
#
_cell.length_a   1.000
_cell.length_b   1.000
_cell.length_c   1.000
_cell.angle_alpha   90.00
_cell.angle_beta   90.00
_cell.angle_gamma   90.00
#
_symmetry.space_group_name_H-M   'P 1'
#
loop_
_entity.id
_entity.type
_entity.pdbx_description
1 polymer ?
#
loop_
_entity_poly.entity_id
_entity_poly.type
_entity_poly.pdbx_seq_one_letter_code
_entity_poly.pdbx_strand_id
1 'polypeptide(L)'
;MDGTGATAAVRCTRGPVRLGARFRRLRDAAEPIDLVLIRILFYGRPVDELDPACTALVTLRGVGGTLLAPGDGTAGRRTIQGANPLP
;
A
#
# COMPACT_ATOMS: atom_id res chain seq x y z
N MET A 1 1.75 -1.63 20.02
CA MET A 1 2.84 -1.32 19.08
C MET A 1 2.29 -0.41 18.00
N ASP A 2 2.57 0.88 18.10
CA ASP A 2 2.15 1.88 17.12
C ASP A 2 3.02 1.77 15.87
N GLY A 3 2.58 0.94 14.93
CA GLY A 3 3.19 0.91 13.60
C GLY A 3 3.01 2.26 12.93
N THR A 4 4.11 2.86 12.46
CA THR A 4 4.13 4.09 11.67
C THR A 4 3.17 3.96 10.49
N GLY A 5 2.23 4.89 10.37
CA GLY A 5 1.35 4.99 9.22
C GLY A 5 2.07 5.67 8.06
N ALA A 6 2.04 5.08 6.88
CA ALA A 6 2.55 5.65 5.65
C ALA A 6 1.39 5.96 4.70
N THR A 7 1.34 7.18 4.19
CA THR A 7 0.37 7.58 3.16
C THR A 7 1.07 7.70 1.82
N ALA A 8 0.56 7.02 0.79
CA ALA A 8 1.19 6.98 -0.52
C ALA A 8 0.15 6.96 -1.65
N ALA A 9 0.46 7.64 -2.76
CA ALA A 9 -0.29 7.48 -3.99
C ALA A 9 0.12 6.17 -4.66
N VAL A 10 -0.83 5.27 -4.88
CA VAL A 10 -0.57 3.94 -5.45
C VAL A 10 -1.43 3.72 -6.69
N ARG A 11 -0.93 2.88 -7.59
CA ARG A 11 -1.74 2.33 -8.68
C ARG A 11 -1.95 0.85 -8.43
N CYS A 12 -3.20 0.42 -8.43
CA CYS A 12 -3.53 -0.98 -8.38
C CYS A 12 -3.14 -1.64 -9.71
N THR A 13 -2.28 -2.65 -9.69
CA THR A 13 -1.76 -3.30 -10.91
C THR A 13 -2.27 -4.72 -11.11
N ARG A 14 -2.77 -5.39 -10.06
CA ARG A 14 -3.19 -6.79 -10.15
C ARG A 14 -4.31 -7.12 -9.17
N GLY A 15 -5.49 -7.44 -9.71
CA GLY A 15 -6.69 -7.78 -8.95
C GLY A 15 -7.25 -6.60 -8.14
N PRO A 16 -8.49 -6.69 -7.66
CA PRO A 16 -9.03 -5.68 -6.74
C PRO A 16 -8.26 -5.74 -5.42
N VAL A 17 -8.02 -4.58 -4.80
CA VAL A 17 -7.38 -4.46 -3.49
C VAL A 17 -8.41 -3.94 -2.49
N ARG A 18 -8.62 -4.69 -1.40
CA ARG A 18 -9.63 -4.37 -0.38
C ARG A 18 -9.01 -3.75 0.85
N LEU A 19 -9.80 -2.95 1.56
CA LEU A 19 -9.47 -2.53 2.92
C LEU A 19 -9.11 -3.76 3.78
N GLY A 20 -8.07 -3.63 4.59
CA GLY A 20 -7.50 -4.74 5.35
C GLY A 20 -6.51 -5.61 4.57
N ALA A 21 -6.29 -5.38 3.27
CA ALA A 21 -5.27 -6.09 2.51
C ALA A 21 -3.89 -5.97 3.19
N ARG A 22 -3.16 -7.10 3.23
CA ARG A 22 -1.87 -7.18 3.91
C ARG A 22 -0.77 -7.42 2.90
N PHE A 23 0.16 -6.46 2.83
CA PHE A 23 1.33 -6.46 1.97
C PHE A 23 2.54 -6.91 2.75
N ARG A 24 3.23 -7.93 2.23
CA ARG A 24 4.35 -8.57 2.93
C ARG A 24 5.67 -8.54 2.16
N ARG A 25 5.64 -8.08 0.90
CA ARG A 25 6.79 -8.13 0.02
C ARG A 25 6.93 -6.83 -0.75
N LEU A 26 8.16 -6.32 -0.78
CA LEU A 26 8.59 -5.27 -1.69
C LEU A 26 9.37 -5.94 -2.83
N ARG A 27 9.01 -5.67 -4.09
CA ARG A 27 9.58 -6.38 -5.26
C ARG A 27 11.10 -6.21 -5.38
N ASP A 28 11.61 -5.05 -5.02
CA ASP A 28 13.01 -4.62 -5.27
C ASP A 28 13.82 -4.46 -3.97
N ALA A 29 13.34 -5.01 -2.85
CA ALA A 29 14.07 -4.99 -1.59
C ALA A 29 14.10 -6.39 -0.96
N ALA A 30 15.24 -6.72 -0.34
CA ALA A 30 15.39 -7.95 0.43
C ALA A 30 14.65 -7.89 1.78
N GLU A 31 14.41 -6.68 2.29
CA GLU A 31 13.76 -6.46 3.58
C GLU A 31 12.26 -6.76 3.48
N PRO A 32 11.75 -7.66 4.35
CA PRO A 32 10.33 -7.92 4.42
C PRO A 32 9.61 -6.69 4.96
N ILE A 33 8.43 -6.41 4.39
CA ILE A 33 7.49 -5.43 4.93
C ILE A 33 6.34 -6.17 5.57
N ASP A 34 5.60 -5.50 6.44
CA ASP A 34 4.33 -6.01 6.94
C ASP A 34 3.36 -4.87 7.14
N LEU A 35 2.57 -4.60 6.10
CA LEU A 35 1.73 -3.42 6.01
C LEU A 35 0.28 -3.81 5.77
N VAL A 36 -0.61 -3.24 6.55
CA VAL A 36 -2.06 -3.40 6.40
C VAL A 36 -2.64 -2.13 5.80
N LEU A 37 -3.49 -2.29 4.80
CA LEU A 37 -4.26 -1.21 4.21
C LEU A 37 -5.41 -0.82 5.13
N ILE A 38 -5.35 0.40 5.68
CA ILE A 38 -6.35 0.90 6.63
C ILE A 38 -7.19 2.06 6.07
N ARG A 39 -6.84 2.58 4.89
CA ARG A 39 -7.63 3.61 4.21
C ARG A 39 -7.35 3.63 2.72
N ILE A 40 -8.38 3.79 1.92
CA ILE A 40 -8.30 4.07 0.48
C ILE A 40 -9.10 5.35 0.20
N LEU A 41 -8.49 6.29 -0.51
CA LEU A 41 -9.12 7.52 -1.00
C LEU A 41 -9.00 7.56 -2.52
N PHE A 42 -10.11 7.28 -3.20
CA PHE A 42 -10.23 7.36 -4.65
C PHE A 42 -10.86 8.70 -5.04
N TYR A 43 -10.09 9.56 -5.73
CA TYR A 43 -10.49 10.95 -6.02
C TYR A 43 -11.05 11.71 -4.80
N GLY A 44 -10.39 11.54 -3.64
CA GLY A 44 -10.78 12.17 -2.38
C GLY A 44 -11.97 11.52 -1.66
N ARG A 45 -12.62 10.52 -2.25
CA ARG A 45 -13.71 9.77 -1.60
C ARG A 45 -13.19 8.48 -0.96
N PRO A 46 -13.57 8.19 0.30
CA PRO A 46 -13.23 6.92 0.92
C PRO A 46 -13.98 5.77 0.22
N VAL A 47 -13.26 4.68 -0.04
CA VAL A 47 -13.81 3.45 -0.64
C VAL A 47 -13.22 2.23 0.08
N ASP A 48 -13.92 1.09 0.01
CA ASP A 48 -13.47 -0.16 0.64
C ASP A 48 -12.70 -1.08 -0.32
N GLU A 49 -12.78 -0.81 -1.62
CA GLU A 49 -12.11 -1.59 -2.66
C GLU A 49 -11.54 -0.65 -3.74
N LEU A 50 -10.38 -1.03 -4.27
CA LEU A 50 -9.72 -0.36 -5.38
C LEU A 50 -9.55 -1.33 -6.55
N ASP A 51 -10.23 -1.04 -7.65
CA ASP A 51 -10.15 -1.83 -8.87
C ASP A 51 -8.76 -1.77 -9.55
N PRO A 52 -8.42 -2.78 -10.36
CA PRO A 52 -7.21 -2.76 -11.19
C PRO A 52 -7.14 -1.51 -12.07
N ALA A 53 -5.92 -1.03 -12.32
CA ALA A 53 -5.59 0.17 -13.09
C ALA A 53 -6.00 1.51 -12.45
N CYS A 54 -6.80 1.52 -11.38
CA CYS A 54 -7.13 2.72 -10.63
C CYS A 54 -5.94 3.22 -9.80
N THR A 55 -5.90 4.55 -9.62
CA THR A 55 -4.93 5.23 -8.74
C THR A 55 -5.67 5.83 -7.56
N ALA A 56 -5.16 5.63 -6.36
CA ALA A 56 -5.75 6.14 -5.13
C ALA A 56 -4.66 6.56 -4.14
N LEU A 57 -5.03 7.44 -3.22
CA LEU A 57 -4.23 7.72 -2.04
C LEU A 57 -4.58 6.69 -0.98
N VAL A 58 -3.60 5.93 -0.51
CA VAL A 58 -3.82 4.90 0.51
C VAL A 58 -3.04 5.21 1.78
N THR A 59 -3.59 4.77 2.92
CA THR A 59 -2.86 4.74 4.18
C THR A 59 -2.58 3.29 4.56
N LEU A 60 -1.31 2.98 4.74
CA LEU A 60 -0.78 1.70 5.17
C LEU A 60 -0.27 1.83 6.59
N ARG A 61 -0.48 0.81 7.42
CA ARG A 61 0.04 0.76 8.79
C ARG A 61 0.83 -0.51 9.01
N GLY A 62 1.99 -0.40 9.63
CA GLY A 62 2.78 -1.56 10.05
C GLY A 62 4.29 -1.36 9.86
N VAL A 63 5.00 -2.48 9.76
CA VAL A 63 6.46 -2.52 9.67
C VAL A 63 6.91 -2.24 8.23
N GLY A 64 7.93 -1.40 8.08
CA GLY A 64 8.47 -1.03 6.78
C GLY A 64 7.73 0.13 6.09
N GLY A 65 6.85 0.85 6.81
CA GLY A 65 6.15 2.02 6.24
C GLY A 65 7.11 3.14 5.79
N THR A 66 8.25 3.30 6.48
CA THR A 66 9.33 4.22 6.09
C THR A 66 10.00 3.83 4.78
N LEU A 67 10.01 2.53 4.42
CA LEU A 67 10.48 2.03 3.13
C LEU A 67 9.51 2.39 1.99
N LEU A 68 8.35 2.95 2.29
CA LEU A 68 7.41 3.49 1.28
C LEU A 68 7.43 5.01 1.22
N ALA A 69 8.14 5.69 2.12
CA ALA A 69 8.31 7.13 2.03
C ALA A 69 8.97 7.48 0.70
N PRO A 70 8.53 8.56 0.03
CA PRO A 70 9.22 9.06 -1.14
C PRO A 70 10.64 9.45 -0.70
N GLY A 71 11.62 8.64 -1.10
CA GLY A 71 13.03 9.01 -0.98
C GLY A 71 13.29 10.10 -1.99
N ASP A 72 13.73 11.28 -1.53
CA ASP A 72 14.67 12.24 -2.15
C ASP A 72 14.77 12.33 -3.69
N GLY A 73 13.68 12.06 -4.42
CA GLY A 73 13.58 12.14 -5.87
C GLY A 73 14.25 11.01 -6.67
N THR A 74 15.11 10.20 -6.05
CA THR A 74 15.86 9.11 -6.73
C THR A 74 15.22 7.73 -6.58
N ALA A 75 14.32 7.56 -5.61
CA ALA A 75 13.59 6.30 -5.44
C ALA A 75 12.50 6.15 -6.50
N GLY A 76 12.78 5.33 -7.52
CA GLY A 76 11.79 4.95 -8.54
C GLY A 76 10.53 4.30 -7.96
N ARG A 77 9.54 4.06 -8.81
CA ARG A 77 8.25 3.48 -8.44
C ARG A 77 8.43 2.11 -7.77
N ARG A 78 8.12 2.01 -6.48
CA ARG A 78 8.16 0.76 -5.71
C ARG A 78 6.89 -0.06 -5.91
N THR A 79 7.04 -1.38 -6.00
CA THR A 79 5.90 -2.31 -6.10
C THR A 79 5.82 -3.18 -4.84
N ILE A 80 4.72 -3.06 -4.09
CA ILE A 80 4.42 -3.95 -2.97
C ILE A 80 3.43 -5.04 -3.39
N GLN A 81 3.55 -6.21 -2.76
CA GLN A 81 2.70 -7.38 -3.02
C GLN A 81 2.12 -7.94 -1.73
N GLY A 82 0.88 -8.39 -1.82
CA GLY A 82 0.08 -8.79 -0.69
C GLY A 82 -1.16 -9.58 -1.10
N ALA A 83 -2.00 -9.86 -0.11
CA ALA A 83 -3.28 -10.54 -0.29
C ALA A 83 -4.39 -9.78 0.41
N ASN A 84 -5.60 -9.86 -0.14
CA ASN A 84 -6.81 -9.38 0.52
C ASN A 84 -7.14 -10.27 1.73
N PRO A 85 -7.86 -9.75 2.73
CA PRO A 85 -8.44 -10.58 3.77
C PRO A 85 -9.42 -11.60 3.16
N LEU A 86 -9.61 -12.71 3.87
CA LEU A 86 -10.67 -13.66 3.53
C LEU A 86 -12.05 -12.96 3.65
N PRO A 87 -13.01 -13.30 2.77
CA PRO A 87 -14.36 -12.76 2.85
C PRO A 87 -15.10 -13.14 4.14
#